data_AF-A0A371MXG1-F1
#
_entry.id   AF-A0A371MXG1-F1
#
_cell.length_a   1.000
_cell.length_b   1.000
_cell.length_c   1.000
_cell.angle_alpha   90.00
_cell.angle_beta   90.00
_cell.angle_gamma   90.00
#
_symmetry.space_group_name_H-M   'P 1'
#
loop_
_entity.id
_entity.type
_entity.pdbx_description
1 polymer ?
#
loop_
_entity_poly.entity_id
_entity_poly.type
_entity_poly.pdbx_seq_one_letter_code
_entity_poly.pdbx_strand_id
1 'polypeptide(L)'
;MTPNRRTFLRALGAGSIGTVATFSGTAAAATTVTVEGAGEDIWDAADGFHYYHEEVSGDFDVVVHNTALENTDSWAKAGLMVRQTLNADAENAMVRRRPNGEASLQWRSAAGADTVSTTSDGGSGESEVSGGSITADWLRLTRSGDTISAYGSTDGSNWTLIADIAPGEIDFAEDAYVGLAVTSHSAGTLSTAEFESLSGLSPSSNGDVGDVDVAGSVSTSDGGGGSGDGGSDDGGSGDDTSGGSYFDVDAGFADASWFDDSVTVHRVQEATESAVRAAFEASGPRLVVFEASGVVDLGGGDLSITNDKCWVAGQTAPSPGITFINGMIQVDANDCVVQHLRIFRGEDGGAAEGADPMNNADDTSNVIFDHCSAYWGRDENLSVGYNTSDTTFANCLVAEGLDEPEENSNGSLVGNGAQNVAILGTVYAANNDRNPRLKDDTQSVIANSIVYYFDKAIWASPGAQSSVVGNAYLGRFDWSDAIVKGDGSVYIEDNIVADPGLNGRTFCSATQLGSRPLWPNGLTAMPATDVESHNLAYAGARPVDRISHEQRVIDNIRNRSLDTDVSDPANAPGIPGDEGEVGGYPDHGGSTRSLSVPDSGLRDWVDQWALAVEESGASPP
;
A
#
# COMPACT_ATOMS: atom_id res chain seq x y z
N MET A 1 4.03 18.04 21.32
CA MET A 1 3.08 17.14 20.63
C MET A 1 2.85 17.73 19.27
N THR A 2 3.73 17.36 18.36
CA THR A 2 3.64 17.62 16.93
C THR A 2 2.42 16.85 16.42
N PRO A 3 1.48 17.47 15.69
CA PRO A 3 0.32 16.76 15.17
C PRO A 3 0.79 15.73 14.13
N ASN A 4 0.33 14.49 14.28
CA ASN A 4 0.53 13.38 13.35
C ASN A 4 -0.33 13.63 12.09
N ARG A 5 0.17 13.17 10.91
CA ARG A 5 -0.47 13.23 9.57
C ARG A 5 -1.98 12.93 9.56
N ARG A 6 -2.47 12.17 10.54
CA ARG A 6 -3.90 11.85 10.79
C ARG A 6 -4.87 13.02 11.01
N THR A 7 -4.44 14.29 11.11
CA THR A 7 -5.33 15.39 11.54
C THR A 7 -5.81 16.34 10.42
N PHE A 8 -5.27 16.29 9.20
CA PHE A 8 -5.36 17.46 8.28
C PHE A 8 -6.34 17.39 7.10
N LEU A 9 -7.08 16.30 6.86
CA LEU A 9 -7.90 16.14 5.64
C LEU A 9 -9.30 16.80 5.67
N ARG A 10 -9.51 17.90 6.42
CA ARG A 10 -10.77 18.66 6.41
C ARG A 10 -10.63 20.07 5.84
N ALA A 11 -10.25 20.23 4.57
CA ALA A 11 -10.57 21.45 3.81
C ALA A 11 -10.26 21.34 2.31
N LEU A 12 -11.28 21.69 1.50
CA LEU A 12 -11.24 22.13 0.09
C LEU A 12 -11.44 21.06 -0.99
N GLY A 13 -12.66 21.06 -1.56
CA GLY A 13 -12.96 20.46 -2.87
C GLY A 13 -13.25 21.52 -3.94
N ALA A 14 -13.19 21.05 -5.20
CA ALA A 14 -14.05 21.37 -6.36
C ALA A 14 -13.27 21.59 -7.68
N GLY A 15 -13.60 20.78 -8.70
CA GLY A 15 -13.33 21.09 -10.12
C GLY A 15 -13.31 19.91 -11.09
N SER A 16 -14.49 19.52 -11.62
CA SER A 16 -14.73 18.64 -12.79
C SER A 16 -13.93 19.06 -14.05
N ILE A 17 -13.73 18.29 -15.14
CA ILE A 17 -14.69 17.76 -16.16
C ILE A 17 -14.01 16.62 -16.98
N GLY A 18 -14.81 15.65 -17.44
CA GLY A 18 -14.42 14.34 -17.98
C GLY A 18 -14.01 14.22 -19.46
N THR A 19 -13.64 12.99 -19.85
CA THR A 19 -13.99 12.38 -21.15
C THR A 19 -13.90 10.85 -21.07
N VAL A 20 -14.90 10.17 -21.63
CA VAL A 20 -15.10 8.71 -21.62
C VAL A 20 -14.03 8.00 -22.47
N ALA A 21 -13.32 7.05 -21.89
CA ALA A 21 -12.49 6.08 -22.61
C ALA A 21 -12.99 4.66 -22.30
N THR A 22 -13.46 3.97 -23.35
CA THR A 22 -13.79 2.54 -23.34
C THR A 22 -12.51 1.73 -23.14
N PHE A 23 -12.41 0.99 -22.04
CA PHE A 23 -11.35 0.00 -21.82
C PHE A 23 -11.87 -1.41 -22.12
N SER A 24 -11.21 -2.09 -23.07
CA SER A 24 -11.23 -3.54 -23.16
C SER A 24 -10.20 -4.09 -22.17
N GLY A 25 -10.65 -4.51 -20.99
CA GLY A 25 -9.77 -5.00 -19.92
C GLY A 25 -9.55 -6.52 -20.00
N THR A 26 -8.29 -6.93 -19.96
CA THR A 26 -7.85 -8.22 -19.39
C THR A 26 -8.04 -8.17 -17.87
N ALA A 27 -8.56 -9.24 -17.28
CA ALA A 27 -9.08 -9.30 -15.92
C ALA A 27 -8.07 -8.85 -14.84
N ALA A 28 -8.43 -7.80 -14.10
CA ALA A 28 -7.85 -7.45 -12.81
C ALA A 28 -8.27 -8.50 -11.77
N ALA A 29 -7.42 -8.79 -10.78
CA ALA A 29 -7.84 -9.56 -9.61
C ALA A 29 -9.04 -8.84 -8.95
N ALA A 30 -10.09 -9.58 -8.63
CA ALA A 30 -11.31 -8.98 -8.07
C ALA A 30 -11.06 -8.60 -6.61
N THR A 31 -11.01 -7.29 -6.33
CA THR A 31 -11.11 -6.77 -4.96
C THR A 31 -12.43 -7.24 -4.34
N THR A 32 -12.34 -7.89 -3.18
CA THR A 32 -13.45 -8.29 -2.32
C THR A 32 -13.69 -7.19 -1.28
N VAL A 33 -14.86 -6.55 -1.35
CA VAL A 33 -15.35 -5.63 -0.33
C VAL A 33 -16.18 -6.43 0.69
N THR A 34 -15.71 -6.51 1.92
CA THR A 34 -16.46 -7.07 3.04
C THR A 34 -17.14 -5.94 3.80
N VAL A 35 -18.46 -6.00 3.93
CA VAL A 35 -19.26 -5.03 4.67
C VAL A 35 -19.94 -5.75 5.84
N GLU A 36 -19.72 -5.26 7.05
CA GLU A 36 -20.42 -5.72 8.24
C GLU A 36 -21.49 -4.68 8.60
N GLY A 37 -22.75 -5.12 8.68
CA GLY A 37 -23.85 -4.23 8.99
C GLY A 37 -24.75 -4.79 10.08
N ALA A 38 -25.03 -3.97 11.09
CA ALA A 38 -26.08 -4.22 12.06
C ALA A 38 -27.33 -3.39 11.72
N GLY A 39 -28.44 -3.70 12.37
CA GLY A 39 -29.66 -2.89 12.31
C GLY A 39 -30.91 -3.73 12.39
N GLU A 40 -32.02 -3.09 12.75
CA GLU A 40 -33.33 -3.73 12.87
C GLU A 40 -33.88 -4.11 11.50
N ASP A 41 -33.90 -3.17 10.54
CA ASP A 41 -34.26 -3.45 9.15
C ASP A 41 -33.94 -2.28 8.20
N ILE A 42 -33.87 -2.55 6.90
CA ILE A 42 -34.08 -1.56 5.83
C ILE A 42 -35.54 -1.71 5.37
N TRP A 43 -36.47 -1.24 6.19
CA TRP A 43 -37.91 -1.41 5.99
C TRP A 43 -38.72 -0.32 6.71
N ASP A 44 -40.04 -0.32 6.56
CA ASP A 44 -40.95 0.69 7.12
C ASP A 44 -40.50 2.13 6.80
N ALA A 45 -40.73 3.08 7.72
CA ALA A 45 -40.46 4.50 7.53
C ALA A 45 -39.03 4.92 7.91
N ALA A 46 -38.19 4.03 8.45
CA ALA A 46 -36.82 4.35 8.85
C ALA A 46 -35.91 3.12 8.77
N ASP A 47 -34.73 3.29 8.20
CA ASP A 47 -33.74 2.24 8.00
C ASP A 47 -32.74 2.15 9.16
N GLY A 48 -32.19 0.96 9.37
CA GLY A 48 -31.05 0.64 10.24
C GLY A 48 -30.08 -0.30 9.51
N PHE A 49 -28.91 0.21 9.09
CA PHE A 49 -27.92 -0.56 8.31
C PHE A 49 -26.55 0.13 8.24
N HIS A 50 -25.53 -0.57 7.70
CA HIS A 50 -24.24 0.02 7.34
C HIS A 50 -24.13 0.24 5.83
N TYR A 51 -23.61 1.39 5.41
CA TYR A 51 -23.62 1.84 4.02
C TYR A 51 -22.24 2.26 3.53
N TYR A 52 -21.71 1.60 2.50
CA TYR A 52 -20.47 1.98 1.81
C TYR A 52 -20.79 2.65 0.47
N HIS A 53 -20.56 3.95 0.36
CA HIS A 53 -21.17 4.78 -0.65
C HIS A 53 -20.27 5.88 -1.22
N GLU A 54 -20.71 6.45 -2.34
CA GLU A 54 -20.28 7.76 -2.84
C GLU A 54 -21.50 8.57 -3.29
N GLU A 55 -21.31 9.89 -3.39
CA GLU A 55 -22.29 10.79 -4.00
C GLU A 55 -22.09 10.79 -5.52
N VAL A 56 -23.16 10.52 -6.26
CA VAL A 56 -23.18 10.45 -7.72
C VAL A 56 -24.20 11.45 -8.25
N SER A 57 -23.83 12.10 -9.36
CA SER A 57 -24.67 13.09 -10.04
C SER A 57 -25.19 12.53 -11.37
N GLY A 58 -26.50 12.57 -11.58
CA GLY A 58 -27.17 12.14 -12.81
C GLY A 58 -27.30 10.62 -12.97
N ASP A 59 -27.19 10.14 -14.21
CA ASP A 59 -27.34 8.74 -14.59
C ASP A 59 -26.17 7.88 -14.08
N PHE A 60 -26.47 6.64 -13.65
CA PHE A 60 -25.46 5.68 -13.22
C PHE A 60 -25.79 4.26 -13.68
N ASP A 61 -24.77 3.41 -13.72
CA ASP A 61 -24.87 1.99 -14.03
C ASP A 61 -23.87 1.20 -13.19
N VAL A 62 -24.36 0.52 -12.16
CA VAL A 62 -23.52 -0.10 -11.12
C VAL A 62 -23.75 -1.60 -11.08
N VAL A 63 -22.67 -2.37 -11.03
CA VAL A 63 -22.67 -3.83 -11.00
C VAL A 63 -21.82 -4.33 -9.85
N VAL A 64 -22.27 -5.38 -9.16
CA VAL A 64 -21.47 -6.07 -8.13
C VAL A 64 -21.80 -7.57 -8.06
N HIS A 65 -20.84 -8.40 -7.64
CA HIS A 65 -21.04 -9.81 -7.30
C HIS A 65 -21.10 -9.97 -5.77
N ASN A 66 -22.26 -10.20 -5.18
CA ASN A 66 -22.37 -10.49 -3.75
C ASN A 66 -22.09 -11.98 -3.49
N THR A 67 -20.82 -12.29 -3.20
CA THR A 67 -20.28 -13.66 -3.05
C THR A 67 -20.74 -14.33 -1.76
N ALA A 68 -20.88 -13.58 -0.67
CA ALA A 68 -21.34 -14.09 0.61
C ALA A 68 -22.28 -13.12 1.34
N LEU A 69 -23.22 -13.68 2.10
CA LEU A 69 -24.03 -12.96 3.10
C LEU A 69 -24.30 -13.91 4.26
N GLU A 70 -23.89 -13.53 5.46
CA GLU A 70 -24.18 -14.27 6.68
C GLU A 70 -25.69 -14.33 6.94
N ASN A 71 -26.18 -15.49 7.37
CA ASN A 71 -27.59 -15.70 7.69
C ASN A 71 -27.87 -15.42 9.19
N THR A 72 -27.73 -14.16 9.58
CA THR A 72 -28.06 -13.67 10.93
C THR A 72 -29.57 -13.71 11.18
N ASP A 73 -30.38 -13.35 10.18
CA ASP A 73 -31.81 -13.62 10.05
C ASP A 73 -32.17 -13.93 8.59
N SER A 74 -33.26 -14.66 8.37
CA SER A 74 -33.84 -14.91 7.03
C SER A 74 -34.17 -13.63 6.23
N TRP A 75 -34.24 -12.49 6.91
CA TRP A 75 -34.48 -11.16 6.36
C TRP A 75 -33.28 -10.23 6.43
N ALA A 76 -32.09 -10.71 6.80
CA ALA A 76 -30.84 -9.98 6.57
C ALA A 76 -30.72 -9.62 5.08
N LYS A 77 -30.09 -8.48 4.78
CA LYS A 77 -30.04 -7.94 3.41
C LYS A 77 -28.65 -7.43 3.09
N ALA A 78 -28.20 -7.71 1.86
CA ALA A 78 -27.03 -7.10 1.25
C ALA A 78 -27.35 -6.70 -0.19
N GLY A 79 -26.83 -5.58 -0.69
CA GLY A 79 -27.03 -5.22 -2.10
C GLY A 79 -26.70 -3.79 -2.46
N LEU A 80 -27.01 -3.43 -3.70
CA LEU A 80 -26.82 -2.07 -4.24
C LEU A 80 -28.02 -1.20 -3.88
N MET A 81 -27.75 -0.02 -3.34
CA MET A 81 -28.76 0.98 -3.00
C MET A 81 -28.42 2.32 -3.65
N VAL A 82 -29.46 3.03 -4.09
CA VAL A 82 -29.44 4.49 -4.29
C VAL A 82 -30.36 5.12 -3.25
N ARG A 83 -29.95 6.25 -2.68
CA ARG A 83 -30.72 6.99 -1.66
C ARG A 83 -30.49 8.49 -1.75
N GLN A 84 -31.51 9.28 -1.43
CA GLN A 84 -31.44 10.74 -1.63
C GLN A 84 -30.55 11.44 -0.59
N THR A 85 -30.60 10.98 0.66
CA THR A 85 -29.82 11.54 1.77
C THR A 85 -29.39 10.42 2.71
N LEU A 86 -28.44 10.69 3.61
CA LEU A 86 -28.00 9.73 4.64
C LEU A 86 -28.95 9.66 5.87
N ASN A 87 -30.09 10.34 5.85
CA ASN A 87 -31.09 10.24 6.93
C ASN A 87 -31.81 8.89 6.91
N ALA A 88 -32.12 8.35 8.09
CA ALA A 88 -32.76 7.04 8.24
C ALA A 88 -34.09 6.90 7.47
N ASP A 89 -34.82 7.99 7.28
CA ASP A 89 -36.13 8.01 6.64
C ASP A 89 -36.07 8.26 5.13
N ALA A 90 -34.88 8.39 4.53
CA ALA A 90 -34.71 8.83 3.16
C ALA A 90 -35.41 7.95 2.11
N GLU A 91 -35.94 8.57 1.07
CA GLU A 91 -36.32 7.86 -0.16
C GLU A 91 -35.10 7.13 -0.75
N ASN A 92 -35.33 5.88 -1.15
CA ASN A 92 -34.28 4.98 -1.62
C ASN A 92 -34.86 3.89 -2.53
N ALA A 93 -33.98 3.28 -3.32
CA ALA A 93 -34.26 2.05 -4.04
C ALA A 93 -33.07 1.10 -3.88
N MET A 94 -33.34 -0.17 -3.56
CA MET A 94 -32.33 -1.18 -3.33
C MET A 94 -32.67 -2.46 -4.06
N VAL A 95 -31.74 -2.95 -4.87
CA VAL A 95 -31.74 -4.35 -5.31
C VAL A 95 -31.06 -5.16 -4.21
N ARG A 96 -31.86 -5.86 -3.40
CA ARG A 96 -31.38 -6.62 -2.25
C ARG A 96 -31.21 -8.09 -2.60
N ARG A 97 -30.23 -8.74 -1.97
CA ARG A 97 -30.09 -10.20 -1.85
C ARG A 97 -30.28 -10.62 -0.40
N ARG A 98 -31.01 -11.72 -0.18
CA ARG A 98 -31.23 -12.35 1.13
C ARG A 98 -30.33 -13.60 1.30
N PRO A 99 -30.15 -14.13 2.52
CA PRO A 99 -29.30 -15.31 2.73
C PRO A 99 -29.74 -16.57 1.97
N ASN A 100 -31.02 -16.66 1.58
CA ASN A 100 -31.53 -17.75 0.73
C ASN A 100 -31.17 -17.60 -0.77
N GLY A 101 -30.43 -16.56 -1.14
CA GLY A 101 -30.02 -16.25 -2.51
C GLY A 101 -31.07 -15.54 -3.36
N GLU A 102 -32.22 -15.17 -2.79
CA GLU A 102 -33.23 -14.39 -3.48
C GLU A 102 -32.80 -12.93 -3.64
N ALA A 103 -32.82 -12.44 -4.88
CA ALA A 103 -32.68 -11.05 -5.24
C ALA A 103 -34.03 -10.43 -5.63
N SER A 104 -34.37 -9.27 -5.08
CA SER A 104 -35.60 -8.52 -5.40
C SER A 104 -35.42 -7.01 -5.18
N LEU A 105 -36.29 -6.21 -5.80
CA LEU A 105 -36.26 -4.75 -5.65
C LEU A 105 -37.14 -4.31 -4.48
N GLN A 106 -36.61 -3.47 -3.60
CA GLN A 106 -37.39 -2.70 -2.62
C GLN A 106 -37.15 -1.21 -2.80
N TRP A 107 -38.12 -0.40 -2.36
CA TRP A 107 -37.99 1.03 -2.40
C TRP A 107 -38.88 1.76 -1.41
N ARG A 108 -38.47 2.99 -1.09
CA ARG A 108 -39.24 3.99 -0.36
C ARG A 108 -39.45 5.19 -1.27
N SER A 109 -40.72 5.52 -1.53
CA SER A 109 -41.12 6.53 -2.52
C SER A 109 -40.93 7.99 -2.10
N ALA A 110 -40.85 8.25 -0.80
CA ALA A 110 -40.61 9.58 -0.25
C ALA A 110 -40.03 9.46 1.17
N ALA A 111 -39.39 10.52 1.65
CA ALA A 111 -38.89 10.55 3.02
C ALA A 111 -39.99 10.22 4.05
N GLY A 112 -39.75 9.21 4.88
CA GLY A 112 -40.67 8.72 5.92
C GLY A 112 -41.89 7.94 5.43
N ALA A 113 -41.96 7.60 4.14
CA ALA A 113 -42.97 6.67 3.63
C ALA A 113 -42.64 5.22 3.98
N ASP A 114 -43.65 4.34 3.98
CA ASP A 114 -43.44 2.91 4.17
C ASP A 114 -42.67 2.32 2.97
N THR A 115 -41.62 1.55 3.25
CA THR A 115 -40.92 0.76 2.23
C THR A 115 -41.85 -0.31 1.65
N VAL A 116 -41.83 -0.46 0.32
CA VAL A 116 -42.48 -1.55 -0.41
C VAL A 116 -41.43 -2.37 -1.16
N SER A 117 -41.83 -3.55 -1.62
CA SER A 117 -41.00 -4.36 -2.51
C SER A 117 -41.83 -5.15 -3.50
N THR A 118 -41.19 -5.61 -4.57
CA THR A 118 -41.78 -6.50 -5.58
C THR A 118 -42.31 -7.82 -5.00
N THR A 119 -41.94 -8.17 -3.77
CA THR A 119 -42.41 -9.37 -3.05
C THR A 119 -43.46 -9.06 -1.97
N SER A 120 -43.88 -7.80 -1.84
CA SER A 120 -44.93 -7.33 -0.93
C SER A 120 -46.20 -6.93 -1.69
N ASP A 121 -47.35 -6.88 -1.01
CA ASP A 121 -48.62 -6.45 -1.60
C ASP A 121 -48.54 -5.04 -2.23
N GLY A 122 -47.72 -4.15 -1.66
CA GLY A 122 -47.57 -2.77 -2.15
C GLY A 122 -46.79 -2.64 -3.45
N GLY A 123 -45.95 -3.62 -3.79
CA GLY A 123 -45.15 -3.63 -5.02
C GLY A 123 -45.62 -4.65 -6.06
N SER A 124 -46.82 -5.23 -5.87
CA SER A 124 -47.32 -6.29 -6.76
C SER A 124 -47.50 -5.83 -8.21
N GLY A 125 -47.78 -4.54 -8.45
CA GLY A 125 -47.89 -3.95 -9.78
C GLY A 125 -46.60 -4.01 -10.60
N GLU A 126 -45.45 -3.86 -9.93
CA GLU A 126 -44.12 -3.91 -10.55
C GLU A 126 -43.58 -5.34 -10.68
N SER A 127 -44.23 -6.31 -10.00
CA SER A 127 -43.83 -7.72 -10.04
C SER A 127 -44.27 -8.46 -11.32
N GLU A 128 -45.25 -7.94 -12.06
CA GLU A 128 -45.91 -8.65 -13.18
C GLU A 128 -45.13 -8.66 -14.50
N VAL A 129 -44.00 -7.94 -14.60
CA VAL A 129 -43.28 -7.79 -15.88
C VAL A 129 -42.22 -8.87 -16.11
N SER A 130 -41.52 -9.37 -15.08
CA SER A 130 -40.45 -10.37 -15.27
C SER A 130 -39.93 -11.05 -13.99
N GLY A 131 -40.82 -11.36 -13.03
CA GLY A 131 -40.53 -12.37 -12.01
C GLY A 131 -40.53 -11.90 -10.56
N GLY A 132 -40.51 -10.59 -10.28
CA GLY A 132 -40.62 -10.00 -8.94
C GLY A 132 -39.43 -10.28 -8.01
N SER A 133 -38.95 -11.51 -7.98
CA SER A 133 -37.76 -12.00 -7.30
C SER A 133 -37.12 -13.13 -8.10
N ILE A 134 -35.80 -13.19 -8.14
CA ILE A 134 -35.04 -14.26 -8.80
C ILE A 134 -33.96 -14.77 -7.87
N THR A 135 -33.38 -15.95 -8.13
CA THR A 135 -32.11 -16.32 -7.49
C THR A 135 -30.97 -15.69 -8.27
N ALA A 136 -30.21 -14.82 -7.62
CA ALA A 136 -29.06 -14.13 -8.22
C ALA A 136 -28.02 -13.79 -7.15
N ASP A 137 -26.76 -13.82 -7.53
CA ASP A 137 -25.60 -13.37 -6.74
C ASP A 137 -24.91 -12.17 -7.39
N TRP A 138 -25.11 -11.94 -8.69
CA TRP A 138 -24.76 -10.69 -9.35
C TRP A 138 -25.94 -9.73 -9.35
N LEU A 139 -25.69 -8.49 -8.90
CA LEU A 139 -26.70 -7.43 -8.79
C LEU A 139 -26.28 -6.24 -9.65
N ARG A 140 -27.26 -5.59 -10.26
CA ARG A 140 -27.04 -4.36 -11.03
C ARG A 140 -28.18 -3.37 -10.81
N LEU A 141 -27.82 -2.11 -10.63
CA LEU A 141 -28.74 -1.00 -10.42
C LEU A 141 -28.38 0.15 -11.36
N THR A 142 -29.37 0.65 -12.10
CA THR A 142 -29.15 1.74 -13.05
C THR A 142 -30.13 2.87 -12.84
N ARG A 143 -29.68 4.10 -13.08
CA ARG A 143 -30.52 5.27 -13.29
C ARG A 143 -30.36 5.77 -14.71
N SER A 144 -31.48 5.94 -15.42
CA SER A 144 -31.52 6.65 -16.70
C SER A 144 -32.65 7.66 -16.70
N GLY A 145 -32.30 8.94 -16.62
CA GLY A 145 -33.24 10.02 -16.30
C GLY A 145 -33.91 9.78 -14.96
N ASP A 146 -35.24 9.67 -14.99
CA ASP A 146 -36.09 9.49 -13.81
C ASP A 146 -36.50 8.02 -13.61
N THR A 147 -35.87 7.07 -14.31
CA THR A 147 -36.17 5.63 -14.18
C THR A 147 -35.04 4.91 -13.46
N ILE A 148 -35.39 4.13 -12.44
CA ILE A 148 -34.47 3.21 -11.77
C ILE A 148 -34.78 1.78 -12.23
N SER A 149 -33.76 1.06 -12.68
CA SER A 149 -33.91 -0.34 -13.11
C SER A 149 -33.02 -1.26 -12.29
N ALA A 150 -33.61 -2.33 -11.79
CA ALA A 150 -32.90 -3.35 -11.01
C ALA A 150 -32.80 -4.66 -11.79
N TYR A 151 -31.61 -5.24 -11.82
CA TYR A 151 -31.34 -6.49 -12.50
C TYR A 151 -30.62 -7.46 -11.58
N GLY A 152 -30.77 -8.75 -11.86
CA GLY A 152 -29.92 -9.78 -11.28
C GLY A 152 -29.42 -10.79 -12.32
N SER A 153 -28.32 -11.43 -12.00
CA SER A 153 -27.67 -12.44 -12.83
C SER A 153 -27.04 -13.54 -11.96
N THR A 154 -26.81 -14.71 -12.56
CA THR A 154 -26.06 -15.82 -11.95
C THR A 154 -24.67 -16.00 -12.56
N ASP A 155 -24.31 -15.18 -13.56
CA ASP A 155 -23.05 -15.32 -14.31
C ASP A 155 -22.36 -13.98 -14.65
N GLY A 156 -22.89 -12.86 -14.14
CA GLY A 156 -22.38 -11.50 -14.38
C GLY A 156 -22.51 -10.99 -15.82
N SER A 157 -23.04 -11.79 -16.74
CA SER A 157 -23.07 -11.49 -18.18
C SER A 157 -24.50 -11.46 -18.74
N ASN A 158 -25.35 -12.38 -18.31
CA ASN A 158 -26.75 -12.49 -18.71
C ASN A 158 -27.63 -11.87 -17.62
N TRP A 159 -28.13 -10.67 -17.88
CA TRP A 159 -28.90 -9.89 -16.92
C TRP A 159 -30.41 -10.08 -17.13
N THR A 160 -31.12 -10.40 -16.05
CA THR A 160 -32.57 -10.45 -16.01
C THR A 160 -33.09 -9.21 -15.30
N LEU A 161 -33.99 -8.46 -15.95
CA LEU A 161 -34.69 -7.34 -15.32
C LEU A 161 -35.58 -7.89 -14.20
N ILE A 162 -35.38 -7.41 -12.97
CA ILE A 162 -36.22 -7.73 -11.81
C ILE A 162 -37.46 -6.83 -11.85
N ALA A 163 -37.25 -5.53 -11.94
CA ALA A 163 -38.29 -4.51 -12.07
C ALA A 163 -37.68 -3.15 -12.46
N ASP A 164 -38.54 -2.29 -13.01
CA ASP A 164 -38.29 -0.86 -13.18
C ASP A 164 -39.13 -0.09 -12.17
N ILE A 165 -38.63 1.06 -11.72
CA ILE A 165 -39.40 2.08 -11.01
C ILE A 165 -39.56 3.24 -11.99
N ALA A 166 -40.79 3.44 -12.43
CA ALA A 166 -41.12 4.45 -13.42
C ALA A 166 -41.06 5.88 -12.82
N PRO A 167 -40.91 6.92 -13.67
CA PRO A 167 -40.97 8.31 -13.20
C PRO A 167 -42.27 8.61 -12.45
N GLY A 168 -42.16 9.31 -11.32
CA GLY A 168 -43.29 9.63 -10.43
C GLY A 168 -43.60 8.60 -9.35
N GLU A 169 -42.95 7.43 -9.36
CA GLU A 169 -42.96 6.47 -8.24
C GLU A 169 -41.82 6.74 -7.25
N ILE A 170 -40.65 7.14 -7.75
CA ILE A 170 -39.54 7.73 -7.00
C ILE A 170 -38.89 8.80 -7.87
N ASP A 171 -38.72 10.00 -7.34
CA ASP A 171 -38.09 11.12 -8.05
C ASP A 171 -36.84 11.59 -7.30
N PHE A 172 -35.66 11.02 -7.64
CA PHE A 172 -34.39 11.50 -7.08
C PHE A 172 -34.00 12.86 -7.65
N ALA A 173 -33.39 13.71 -6.82
CA ALA A 173 -32.65 14.88 -7.28
C ALA A 173 -31.47 14.47 -8.18
N GLU A 174 -30.80 15.47 -8.78
CA GLU A 174 -29.64 15.22 -9.64
C GLU A 174 -28.54 14.45 -8.89
N ASP A 175 -28.23 14.88 -7.65
CA ASP A 175 -27.27 14.23 -6.78
C ASP A 175 -27.95 13.24 -5.83
N ALA A 176 -27.38 12.04 -5.68
CA ALA A 176 -27.84 11.00 -4.76
C ALA A 176 -26.65 10.14 -4.30
N TYR A 177 -26.80 9.41 -3.19
CA TYR A 177 -25.78 8.47 -2.72
C TYR A 177 -26.04 7.08 -3.27
N VAL A 178 -25.03 6.45 -3.87
CA VAL A 178 -25.10 5.07 -4.39
C VAL A 178 -24.02 4.21 -3.74
N GLY A 179 -24.33 2.98 -3.37
CA GLY A 179 -23.41 2.16 -2.60
C GLY A 179 -23.89 0.75 -2.23
N LEU A 180 -23.07 0.06 -1.45
CA LEU A 180 -23.33 -1.26 -0.87
C LEU A 180 -23.98 -1.09 0.51
N ALA A 181 -25.17 -1.67 0.70
CA ALA A 181 -25.93 -1.61 1.95
C ALA A 181 -26.04 -3.00 2.58
N VAL A 182 -25.75 -3.11 3.89
CA VAL A 182 -25.87 -4.37 4.66
C VAL A 182 -26.61 -4.14 5.98
N THR A 183 -27.60 -4.99 6.26
CA THR A 183 -28.29 -5.06 7.56
C THR A 183 -28.38 -6.51 8.04
N SER A 184 -28.23 -6.71 9.34
CA SER A 184 -28.37 -8.02 10.00
C SER A 184 -29.81 -8.42 10.25
N HIS A 185 -30.73 -7.46 10.25
CA HIS A 185 -32.11 -7.69 10.67
C HIS A 185 -32.20 -8.29 12.10
N SER A 186 -31.24 -7.94 12.93
CA SER A 186 -31.14 -8.38 14.33
C SER A 186 -30.38 -7.32 15.11
N ALA A 187 -31.11 -6.50 15.88
CA ALA A 187 -30.52 -5.50 16.75
C ALA A 187 -29.38 -6.07 17.62
N GLY A 188 -28.33 -5.26 17.77
CA GLY A 188 -27.12 -5.63 18.50
C GLY A 188 -26.24 -6.70 17.86
N THR A 189 -26.53 -7.16 16.63
CA THR A 189 -25.75 -8.21 15.94
C THR A 189 -25.27 -7.69 14.57
N LEU A 190 -24.00 -7.90 14.24
CA LEU A 190 -23.46 -7.64 12.90
C LEU A 190 -23.75 -8.83 11.96
N SER A 191 -24.00 -8.53 10.70
CA SER A 191 -24.02 -9.51 9.62
C SER A 191 -22.97 -9.15 8.59
N THR A 192 -22.13 -10.11 8.22
CA THR A 192 -21.08 -9.91 7.23
C THR A 192 -21.58 -10.23 5.81
N ALA A 193 -21.29 -9.36 4.84
CA ALA A 193 -21.49 -9.62 3.42
C ALA A 193 -20.21 -9.35 2.64
N GLU A 194 -19.89 -10.19 1.67
CA GLU A 194 -18.74 -10.06 0.79
C GLU A 194 -19.19 -9.73 -0.63
N PHE A 195 -18.51 -8.80 -1.27
CA PHE A 195 -18.82 -8.30 -2.59
C PHE A 195 -17.55 -8.27 -3.44
N GLU A 196 -17.60 -8.80 -4.66
CA GLU A 196 -16.51 -8.74 -5.63
C GLU A 196 -16.95 -7.97 -6.87
N SER A 197 -15.96 -7.60 -7.70
CA SER A 197 -16.23 -7.06 -9.05
C SER A 197 -17.16 -5.83 -9.06
N LEU A 198 -17.07 -4.99 -8.02
CA LEU A 198 -17.79 -3.71 -7.99
C LEU A 198 -17.32 -2.84 -9.15
N SER A 199 -18.25 -2.41 -10.00
CA SER A 199 -17.97 -1.53 -11.13
C SER A 199 -19.07 -0.49 -11.30
N GLY A 200 -18.71 0.67 -11.86
CA GLY A 200 -19.61 1.82 -11.98
C GLY A 200 -19.69 2.71 -10.73
N LEU A 201 -18.99 2.33 -9.65
CA LEU A 201 -18.76 3.16 -8.46
C LEU A 201 -17.33 3.01 -7.95
N SER A 202 -16.87 4.00 -7.19
CA SER A 202 -15.62 3.98 -6.41
C SER A 202 -15.87 4.57 -5.01
N PRO A 203 -16.72 3.91 -4.20
CA PRO A 203 -17.11 4.44 -2.89
C PRO A 203 -15.89 4.62 -1.98
N SER A 204 -15.87 5.74 -1.27
CA SER A 204 -14.79 6.08 -0.32
C SER A 204 -15.31 6.46 1.06
N SER A 205 -16.64 6.59 1.20
CA SER A 205 -17.29 6.91 2.46
C SER A 205 -18.08 5.70 2.93
N ASN A 206 -18.06 5.44 4.23
CA ASN A 206 -18.99 4.51 4.84
C ASN A 206 -19.56 5.07 6.14
N GLY A 207 -20.67 4.51 6.57
CA GLY A 207 -21.24 4.84 7.86
C GLY A 207 -22.55 4.11 8.13
N ASP A 208 -22.90 4.09 9.40
CA ASP A 208 -24.19 3.59 9.82
C ASP A 208 -25.30 4.59 9.52
N VAL A 209 -26.44 4.06 9.13
CA VAL A 209 -27.66 4.80 8.84
C VAL A 209 -28.72 4.30 9.78
N GLY A 210 -29.36 5.23 10.47
CA GLY A 210 -30.38 4.90 11.45
C GLY A 210 -29.83 4.77 12.86
N ASP A 211 -30.67 4.22 13.73
CA ASP A 211 -30.27 3.85 15.08
C ASP A 211 -29.75 2.40 15.04
N VAL A 212 -28.44 2.24 15.06
CA VAL A 212 -27.79 0.93 15.09
C VAL A 212 -27.08 0.73 16.43
N ASP A 213 -27.34 -0.41 17.08
CA ASP A 213 -26.79 -0.69 18.41
C ASP A 213 -25.29 -1.08 18.36
N VAL A 214 -24.81 -1.54 17.21
CA VAL A 214 -23.43 -1.93 16.97
C VAL A 214 -23.00 -1.30 15.64
N ALA A 215 -21.88 -0.59 15.66
CA ALA A 215 -21.38 0.06 14.46
C ALA A 215 -20.91 -0.97 13.44
N GLY A 216 -21.30 -0.78 12.19
CA GLY A 216 -20.82 -1.58 11.08
C GLY A 216 -19.41 -1.20 10.63
N SER A 217 -18.90 -1.92 9.64
CA SER A 217 -17.57 -1.72 9.09
C SER A 217 -17.53 -2.03 7.59
N VAL A 218 -16.50 -1.51 6.92
CA VAL A 218 -16.12 -1.92 5.56
C VAL A 218 -14.65 -2.27 5.58
N SER A 219 -14.30 -3.40 4.97
CA SER A 219 -12.92 -3.77 4.67
C SER A 219 -12.84 -4.21 3.21
N THR A 220 -11.68 -4.01 2.58
CA THR A 220 -11.43 -4.46 1.22
C THR A 220 -10.21 -5.35 1.23
N SER A 221 -10.34 -6.56 0.70
CA SER A 221 -9.25 -7.52 0.53
C SER A 221 -9.15 -7.89 -0.94
N ASP A 222 -7.95 -8.07 -1.47
CA ASP A 222 -7.82 -8.64 -2.81
C ASP A 222 -8.13 -10.14 -2.73
N GLY A 223 -9.12 -10.60 -3.50
CA GLY A 223 -9.77 -11.90 -3.31
C GLY A 223 -8.82 -13.10 -3.28
N GLY A 224 -8.65 -13.69 -2.10
CA GLY A 224 -7.85 -14.88 -1.84
C GLY A 224 -8.28 -15.57 -0.55
N GLY A 225 -9.47 -16.18 -0.53
CA GLY A 225 -10.07 -16.78 0.66
C GLY A 225 -9.39 -18.07 1.16
N GLY A 226 -9.39 -18.24 2.49
CA GLY A 226 -9.07 -19.49 3.18
C GLY A 226 -9.13 -19.39 4.70
N SER A 227 -10.28 -19.79 5.26
CA SER A 227 -10.72 -19.69 6.67
C SER A 227 -9.91 -20.49 7.71
N GLY A 228 -9.92 -20.04 8.98
CA GLY A 228 -9.56 -20.89 10.12
C GLY A 228 -9.32 -20.20 11.48
N ASP A 229 -10.42 -19.79 12.14
CA ASP A 229 -10.70 -19.83 13.59
C ASP A 229 -9.58 -19.59 14.65
N GLY A 230 -9.80 -18.53 15.45
CA GLY A 230 -9.86 -18.70 16.91
C GLY A 230 -8.63 -18.31 17.74
N GLY A 231 -8.62 -17.10 18.28
CA GLY A 231 -7.68 -16.72 19.35
C GLY A 231 -7.80 -15.26 19.77
N SER A 232 -8.69 -15.00 20.73
CA SER A 232 -8.75 -13.77 21.52
C SER A 232 -7.42 -13.48 22.21
N ASP A 233 -6.94 -12.23 22.15
CA ASP A 233 -6.68 -11.38 23.32
C ASP A 233 -6.14 -9.98 22.93
N ASP A 234 -6.74 -8.98 23.56
CA ASP A 234 -6.24 -7.66 23.95
C ASP A 234 -5.67 -6.66 22.91
N GLY A 235 -6.58 -5.81 22.44
CA GLY A 235 -6.56 -4.39 22.83
C GLY A 235 -5.37 -3.54 22.38
N GLY A 236 -5.43 -3.03 21.15
CA GLY A 236 -4.59 -1.93 20.68
C GLY A 236 -5.24 -1.26 19.48
N SER A 237 -5.81 -0.08 19.69
CA SER A 237 -6.40 0.79 18.67
C SER A 237 -5.40 1.10 17.56
N GLY A 238 -5.58 0.49 16.39
CA GLY A 238 -4.95 0.85 15.12
C GLY A 238 -5.97 1.55 14.23
N ASP A 239 -6.03 2.86 14.36
CA ASP A 239 -6.86 3.77 13.59
C ASP A 239 -6.27 3.99 12.18
N ASP A 240 -7.17 4.03 11.19
CA ASP A 240 -7.11 4.79 9.92
C ASP A 240 -6.29 4.21 8.72
N THR A 241 -6.95 4.07 7.56
CA THR A 241 -6.28 4.09 6.23
C THR A 241 -6.88 5.22 5.38
N SER A 242 -6.46 6.44 5.69
CA SER A 242 -6.20 7.45 4.67
C SER A 242 -5.17 6.90 3.66
N GLY A 243 -5.33 7.18 2.37
CA GLY A 243 -4.44 6.67 1.34
C GLY A 243 -2.96 7.03 1.53
N GLY A 244 -2.08 6.20 0.94
CA GLY A 244 -0.62 6.30 1.05
C GLY A 244 0.05 5.01 1.51
N SER A 245 1.38 5.06 1.66
CA SER A 245 2.17 3.96 2.24
C SER A 245 1.84 3.75 3.73
N TYR A 246 1.89 2.50 4.20
CA TYR A 246 1.55 2.11 5.58
C TYR A 246 2.57 2.61 6.61
N PHE A 247 3.84 2.76 6.21
CA PHE A 247 4.91 3.25 7.08
C PHE A 247 5.21 4.72 6.77
N ASP A 248 4.93 5.58 7.74
CA ASP A 248 5.35 6.99 7.70
C ASP A 248 6.88 7.11 7.90
N VAL A 249 7.46 8.25 7.52
CA VAL A 249 8.88 8.57 7.62
C VAL A 249 9.43 8.41 9.05
N ASP A 250 8.59 8.60 10.07
CA ASP A 250 8.94 8.49 11.49
C ASP A 250 8.46 7.15 12.14
N ALA A 251 8.13 6.13 11.34
CA ALA A 251 7.57 4.86 11.86
C ALA A 251 8.57 3.97 12.61
N GLY A 252 9.87 4.20 12.42
CA GLY A 252 10.96 3.42 13.00
C GLY A 252 11.46 3.97 14.34
N PHE A 253 12.78 3.92 14.53
CA PHE A 253 13.45 4.47 15.72
C PHE A 253 14.03 5.87 15.49
N ALA A 254 14.29 6.20 14.24
CA ALA A 254 14.72 7.53 13.83
C ALA A 254 13.50 8.44 13.63
N ASP A 255 13.67 9.73 13.88
CA ASP A 255 12.63 10.73 13.69
C ASP A 255 13.17 12.05 13.11
N ALA A 256 12.26 12.83 12.52
CA ALA A 256 12.55 14.17 12.03
C ALA A 256 12.09 15.28 13.00
N SER A 257 12.14 15.05 14.32
CA SER A 257 11.68 16.03 15.34
C SER A 257 12.50 17.32 15.37
N TRP A 258 13.71 17.30 14.80
CA TRP A 258 14.58 18.46 14.63
C TRP A 258 14.13 19.41 13.51
N PHE A 259 13.24 18.96 12.61
CA PHE A 259 12.80 19.70 11.43
C PHE A 259 11.65 20.64 11.75
N ASP A 260 11.84 21.93 11.50
CA ASP A 260 10.82 22.97 11.68
C ASP A 260 10.96 24.08 10.62
N ASP A 261 10.12 25.10 10.70
CA ASP A 261 10.09 26.22 9.76
C ASP A 261 11.37 27.10 9.76
N SER A 262 12.33 26.84 10.65
CA SER A 262 13.60 27.59 10.74
C SER A 262 14.72 27.04 9.86
N VAL A 263 14.54 25.87 9.24
CA VAL A 263 15.56 25.27 8.35
C VAL A 263 15.83 26.14 7.12
N THR A 264 17.06 26.07 6.61
CA THR A 264 17.41 26.73 5.35
C THR A 264 16.98 25.87 4.17
N VAL A 265 16.23 26.45 3.22
CA VAL A 265 15.82 25.74 2.01
C VAL A 265 16.88 25.89 0.91
N HIS A 266 17.47 24.77 0.49
CA HIS A 266 18.41 24.67 -0.61
C HIS A 266 17.70 24.10 -1.84
N ARG A 267 17.72 24.85 -2.95
CA ARG A 267 17.05 24.46 -4.21
C ARG A 267 18.06 23.93 -5.21
N VAL A 268 17.88 22.69 -5.64
CA VAL A 268 18.61 22.09 -6.76
C VAL A 268 17.85 22.42 -8.04
N GLN A 269 18.33 23.42 -8.78
CA GLN A 269 17.67 23.94 -9.99
C GLN A 269 18.19 23.31 -11.29
N GLU A 270 19.30 22.56 -11.19
CA GLU A 270 19.88 21.80 -12.28
C GLU A 270 20.27 20.42 -11.73
N ALA A 271 19.89 19.36 -12.44
CA ALA A 271 20.27 17.99 -12.10
C ALA A 271 21.73 17.74 -12.50
N THR A 272 22.65 18.35 -11.75
CA THR A 272 24.09 18.15 -11.89
C THR A 272 24.70 17.78 -10.56
N GLU A 273 25.76 16.96 -10.59
CA GLU A 273 26.49 16.52 -9.40
C GLU A 273 26.89 17.72 -8.53
N SER A 274 27.46 18.77 -9.13
CA SER A 274 27.93 19.96 -8.40
C SER A 274 26.81 20.75 -7.70
N ALA A 275 25.61 20.82 -8.30
CA ALA A 275 24.47 21.50 -7.71
C ALA A 275 23.89 20.70 -6.53
N VAL A 276 23.81 19.38 -6.66
CA VAL A 276 23.38 18.50 -5.58
C VAL A 276 24.40 18.53 -4.44
N ARG A 277 25.70 18.41 -4.74
CA ARG A 277 26.78 18.50 -3.75
C ARG A 277 26.72 19.78 -2.94
N ALA A 278 26.54 20.92 -3.59
CA ALA A 278 26.44 22.20 -2.90
C ALA A 278 25.26 22.25 -1.91
N ALA A 279 24.16 21.55 -2.18
CA ALA A 279 23.02 21.45 -1.25
C ALA A 279 23.26 20.40 -0.15
N PHE A 280 23.85 19.26 -0.47
CA PHE A 280 24.14 18.17 0.48
C PHE A 280 25.21 18.56 1.50
N GLU A 281 26.24 19.29 1.08
CA GLU A 281 27.36 19.72 1.93
C GLU A 281 27.14 21.08 2.58
N ALA A 282 25.96 21.70 2.40
CA ALA A 282 25.63 22.97 3.03
C ALA A 282 25.58 22.84 4.57
N SER A 283 26.05 23.87 5.26
CA SER A 283 26.08 23.88 6.72
C SER A 283 24.72 24.22 7.34
N GLY A 284 24.42 23.60 8.48
CA GLY A 284 23.26 23.92 9.32
C GLY A 284 21.99 23.13 8.94
N PRO A 285 20.92 23.25 9.77
CA PRO A 285 19.64 22.59 9.52
C PRO A 285 19.06 23.02 8.17
N ARG A 286 18.75 22.05 7.31
CA ARG A 286 18.38 22.33 5.92
C ARG A 286 17.36 21.36 5.34
N LEU A 287 16.55 21.91 4.44
CA LEU A 287 15.70 21.19 3.52
C LEU A 287 16.30 21.32 2.11
N VAL A 288 16.64 20.20 1.48
CA VAL A 288 17.04 20.13 0.08
C VAL A 288 15.82 19.77 -0.76
N VAL A 289 15.44 20.66 -1.67
CA VAL A 289 14.34 20.47 -2.62
C VAL A 289 14.86 20.51 -4.06
N PHE A 290 14.19 19.80 -4.95
CA PHE A 290 14.57 19.65 -6.34
C PHE A 290 13.58 20.39 -7.25
N GLU A 291 14.04 21.47 -7.87
CA GLU A 291 13.32 22.12 -8.98
C GLU A 291 13.68 21.49 -10.33
N ALA A 292 14.65 20.56 -10.36
CA ALA A 292 15.06 19.80 -11.53
C ALA A 292 14.98 18.29 -11.27
N SER A 293 14.52 17.55 -12.29
CA SER A 293 14.53 16.10 -12.36
C SER A 293 15.52 15.61 -13.40
N GLY A 294 15.81 14.31 -13.37
CA GLY A 294 16.61 13.62 -14.38
C GLY A 294 17.75 12.80 -13.80
N VAL A 295 18.75 12.54 -14.63
CA VAL A 295 19.85 11.62 -14.35
C VAL A 295 21.14 12.38 -14.07
N VAL A 296 21.75 12.13 -12.92
CA VAL A 296 23.02 12.71 -12.46
C VAL A 296 24.09 11.63 -12.44
N ASP A 297 25.06 11.73 -13.34
CA ASP A 297 26.25 10.86 -13.36
C ASP A 297 27.26 11.35 -12.30
N LEU A 298 27.62 10.46 -11.37
CA LEU A 298 28.58 10.72 -10.29
C LEU A 298 30.03 10.41 -10.69
N GLY A 299 30.26 9.85 -11.88
CA GLY A 299 31.61 9.65 -12.44
C GLY A 299 32.47 8.62 -11.69
N GLY A 300 31.84 7.65 -11.03
CA GLY A 300 32.46 6.65 -10.16
C GLY A 300 32.81 7.15 -8.77
N GLY A 301 32.32 8.34 -8.38
CA GLY A 301 32.61 8.98 -7.10
C GLY A 301 31.46 8.94 -6.11
N ASP A 302 31.76 9.38 -4.89
CA ASP A 302 30.80 9.45 -3.79
C ASP A 302 30.24 10.87 -3.64
N LEU A 303 28.94 10.94 -3.34
CA LEU A 303 28.23 12.16 -3.01
C LEU A 303 27.66 12.04 -1.59
N SER A 304 28.28 12.75 -0.63
CA SER A 304 27.96 12.58 0.79
C SER A 304 27.20 13.75 1.39
N ILE A 305 26.28 13.45 2.30
CA ILE A 305 25.67 14.42 3.21
C ILE A 305 26.56 14.46 4.45
N THR A 306 27.32 15.54 4.63
CA THR A 306 28.43 15.63 5.61
C THR A 306 28.15 16.53 6.82
N ASN A 307 26.96 17.13 6.88
CA ASN A 307 26.54 18.01 7.96
C ASN A 307 25.18 17.58 8.48
N ASP A 308 25.03 17.54 9.80
CA ASP A 308 23.81 17.12 10.50
C ASP A 308 22.56 17.90 10.05
N LYS A 309 21.38 17.35 10.34
CA LYS A 309 20.08 18.03 10.17
C LYS A 309 19.78 18.36 8.72
N CYS A 310 19.80 17.34 7.88
CA CYS A 310 19.52 17.45 6.45
C CYS A 310 18.30 16.62 6.08
N TRP A 311 17.28 17.26 5.50
CA TRP A 311 16.18 16.55 4.86
C TRP A 311 16.31 16.70 3.35
N VAL A 312 16.57 15.60 2.66
CA VAL A 312 16.59 15.54 1.20
C VAL A 312 15.24 15.06 0.68
N ALA A 313 14.45 15.98 0.12
CA ALA A 313 13.09 15.74 -0.33
C ALA A 313 13.02 15.46 -1.85
N GLY A 314 13.42 14.26 -2.28
CA GLY A 314 13.43 13.84 -3.70
C GLY A 314 12.05 13.89 -4.38
N GLN A 315 10.97 13.77 -3.62
CA GLN A 315 9.58 13.85 -4.09
C GLN A 315 9.27 15.19 -4.78
N THR A 316 9.98 16.25 -4.40
CA THR A 316 9.80 17.60 -4.98
C THR A 316 10.30 17.70 -6.41
N ALA A 317 11.17 16.79 -6.87
CA ALA A 317 11.62 16.74 -8.26
C ALA A 317 10.41 16.52 -9.20
N PRO A 318 10.36 17.20 -10.36
CA PRO A 318 9.38 16.88 -11.40
C PRO A 318 9.42 15.41 -11.81
N SER A 319 8.33 14.86 -12.34
CA SER A 319 8.34 13.52 -12.93
C SER A 319 9.43 13.41 -14.02
N PRO A 320 10.17 12.29 -14.10
CA PRO A 320 10.02 11.05 -13.32
C PRO A 320 10.86 11.01 -12.04
N GLY A 321 11.35 12.15 -11.54
CA GLY A 321 12.16 12.25 -10.32
C GLY A 321 13.66 12.40 -10.58
N ILE A 322 14.44 12.37 -9.50
CA ILE A 322 15.89 12.48 -9.54
C ILE A 322 16.53 11.08 -9.46
N THR A 323 17.54 10.83 -10.29
CA THR A 323 18.26 9.56 -10.36
C THR A 323 19.75 9.83 -10.40
N PHE A 324 20.51 9.05 -9.66
CA PHE A 324 21.96 9.09 -9.61
C PHE A 324 22.50 7.80 -10.19
N ILE A 325 23.53 7.91 -11.03
CA ILE A 325 24.16 6.76 -11.67
C ILE A 325 25.66 6.78 -11.42
N ASN A 326 26.31 5.62 -11.54
CA ASN A 326 27.77 5.51 -11.57
C ASN A 326 28.43 6.13 -10.33
N GLY A 327 28.02 5.70 -9.14
CA GLY A 327 28.56 6.17 -7.86
C GLY A 327 27.65 5.87 -6.66
N MET A 328 28.00 6.46 -5.52
CA MET A 328 27.32 6.25 -4.23
C MET A 328 26.73 7.54 -3.68
N ILE A 329 25.60 7.44 -2.99
CA ILE A 329 25.15 8.45 -2.02
C ILE A 329 25.37 7.93 -0.59
N GLN A 330 26.12 8.68 0.21
CA GLN A 330 26.36 8.32 1.62
C GLN A 330 25.85 9.39 2.57
N VAL A 331 25.15 8.98 3.63
CA VAL A 331 24.81 9.84 4.77
C VAL A 331 25.93 9.75 5.80
N ASP A 332 26.82 10.75 5.83
CA ASP A 332 27.92 10.89 6.79
C ASP A 332 27.63 12.02 7.78
N ALA A 333 26.46 11.94 8.40
CA ALA A 333 25.90 12.96 9.28
C ALA A 333 24.77 12.39 10.14
N ASN A 334 24.44 13.09 11.22
CA ASN A 334 23.34 12.73 12.12
C ASN A 334 22.07 13.51 11.79
N ASP A 335 20.93 13.04 12.31
CA ASP A 335 19.64 13.73 12.16
C ASP A 335 19.32 13.97 10.68
N CYS A 336 19.35 12.94 9.84
CA CYS A 336 19.21 13.08 8.39
C CYS A 336 18.05 12.24 7.84
N VAL A 337 17.31 12.81 6.90
CA VAL A 337 16.22 12.16 6.17
C VAL A 337 16.54 12.20 4.69
N VAL A 338 16.52 11.04 4.03
CA VAL A 338 16.67 10.91 2.58
C VAL A 338 15.44 10.24 2.03
N GLN A 339 14.73 10.93 1.14
CA GLN A 339 13.48 10.47 0.59
C GLN A 339 13.43 10.50 -0.94
N HIS A 340 12.78 9.50 -1.54
CA HIS A 340 12.40 9.49 -2.96
C HIS A 340 13.58 9.69 -3.93
N LEU A 341 14.75 9.12 -3.62
CA LEU A 341 15.92 9.10 -4.51
C LEU A 341 16.09 7.73 -5.17
N ARG A 342 16.63 7.73 -6.40
CA ARG A 342 17.07 6.51 -7.10
C ARG A 342 18.57 6.52 -7.30
N ILE A 343 19.25 5.45 -6.93
CA ILE A 343 20.68 5.29 -7.15
C ILE A 343 20.92 3.95 -7.85
N PHE A 344 21.60 4.01 -8.99
CA PHE A 344 22.04 2.85 -9.76
C PHE A 344 23.57 2.91 -9.83
N ARG A 345 24.27 2.10 -9.02
CA ARG A 345 25.73 2.24 -8.92
C ARG A 345 26.46 1.70 -10.14
N GLY A 346 26.13 0.47 -10.56
CA GLY A 346 26.73 -0.20 -11.73
C GLY A 346 28.21 -0.57 -11.54
N GLU A 347 28.84 -1.09 -12.61
CA GLU A 347 30.26 -1.43 -12.60
C GLU A 347 31.17 -0.18 -12.56
N ASP A 348 31.62 0.23 -11.38
CA ASP A 348 32.52 1.39 -11.21
C ASP A 348 34.02 1.08 -11.48
N GLY A 349 34.36 -0.16 -11.90
CA GLY A 349 35.72 -0.62 -12.16
C GLY A 349 36.64 -0.69 -10.92
N GLY A 350 36.11 -0.43 -9.73
CA GLY A 350 36.79 -0.50 -8.43
C GLY A 350 36.75 -1.89 -7.78
N ALA A 351 37.15 -1.96 -6.51
CA ALA A 351 36.95 -3.16 -5.68
C ALA A 351 35.47 -3.30 -5.30
N ALA A 352 34.96 -4.53 -5.20
CA ALA A 352 33.56 -4.75 -4.88
C ALA A 352 33.22 -4.42 -3.43
N GLU A 353 34.14 -4.62 -2.48
CA GLU A 353 33.92 -4.36 -1.04
C GLU A 353 33.52 -2.90 -0.76
N GLY A 354 32.40 -2.71 -0.06
CA GLY A 354 31.83 -1.40 0.25
C GLY A 354 31.26 -0.65 -0.96
N ALA A 355 31.06 -1.34 -2.09
CA ALA A 355 30.52 -0.76 -3.30
C ALA A 355 28.98 -0.66 -3.28
N ASP A 356 28.44 0.08 -2.31
CA ASP A 356 26.99 0.27 -2.13
C ASP A 356 26.49 1.48 -2.92
N PRO A 357 25.32 1.43 -3.58
CA PRO A 357 24.67 2.62 -4.11
C PRO A 357 24.27 3.59 -2.99
N MET A 358 23.89 3.09 -1.81
CA MET A 358 23.46 3.93 -0.70
C MET A 358 23.79 3.33 0.67
N ASN A 359 24.25 4.17 1.61
CA ASN A 359 24.37 3.79 3.01
C ASN A 359 24.40 5.02 3.94
N ASN A 360 24.29 4.79 5.25
CA ASN A 360 24.81 5.72 6.25
C ASN A 360 26.18 5.25 6.76
N ALA A 361 27.05 6.22 7.03
CA ALA A 361 28.40 5.97 7.52
C ALA A 361 28.40 5.40 8.94
N ASP A 362 29.55 4.87 9.34
CA ASP A 362 29.80 4.40 10.69
C ASP A 362 29.60 5.51 11.73
N ASP A 363 29.23 5.10 12.95
CA ASP A 363 29.03 5.97 14.12
C ASP A 363 27.95 7.07 13.94
N THR A 364 27.16 7.02 12.86
CA THR A 364 26.02 7.94 12.62
C THR A 364 24.80 7.59 13.48
N SER A 365 23.97 8.60 13.75
CA SER A 365 22.78 8.49 14.58
C SER A 365 21.58 9.22 13.97
N ASN A 366 20.39 8.66 14.13
CA ASN A 366 19.12 9.24 13.68
C ASN A 366 19.09 9.49 12.16
N VAL A 367 19.15 8.41 11.38
CA VAL A 367 19.13 8.45 9.90
C VAL A 367 17.92 7.69 9.36
N ILE A 368 17.17 8.35 8.47
CA ILE A 368 16.01 7.78 7.78
C ILE A 368 16.28 7.72 6.28
N PHE A 369 16.06 6.55 5.70
CA PHE A 369 15.87 6.36 4.27
C PHE A 369 14.44 5.92 4.06
N ASP A 370 13.63 6.73 3.39
CA ASP A 370 12.23 6.41 3.11
C ASP A 370 11.95 6.53 1.60
N HIS A 371 11.24 5.56 1.03
CA HIS A 371 11.01 5.49 -0.42
C HIS A 371 12.29 5.72 -1.22
N CYS A 372 13.38 5.02 -0.90
CA CYS A 372 14.60 5.09 -1.71
C CYS A 372 14.75 3.83 -2.56
N SER A 373 15.30 3.99 -3.76
CA SER A 373 15.58 2.89 -4.68
C SER A 373 17.08 2.74 -4.86
N ALA A 374 17.62 1.57 -4.50
CA ALA A 374 19.04 1.29 -4.48
C ALA A 374 19.35 0.04 -5.29
N TYR A 375 20.17 0.20 -6.32
CA TYR A 375 20.39 -0.80 -7.37
C TYR A 375 21.86 -0.99 -7.72
N TRP A 376 22.19 -2.21 -8.12
CA TRP A 376 23.44 -2.57 -8.77
C TRP A 376 24.69 -2.28 -7.92
N GLY A 377 24.58 -2.49 -6.61
CA GLY A 377 25.73 -2.62 -5.73
C GLY A 377 26.51 -3.89 -6.04
N ARG A 378 27.83 -3.85 -5.78
CA ARG A 378 28.71 -5.02 -5.89
C ARG A 378 29.13 -5.59 -4.52
N ASP A 379 28.72 -4.95 -3.43
CA ASP A 379 28.67 -5.56 -2.10
C ASP A 379 27.21 -5.55 -1.65
N GLU A 380 26.71 -4.47 -1.05
CA GLU A 380 25.29 -4.31 -0.75
C GLU A 380 24.60 -3.27 -1.64
N ASN A 381 23.28 -3.25 -1.63
CA ASN A 381 22.50 -2.18 -2.25
C ASN A 381 22.18 -1.05 -1.26
N LEU A 382 21.70 -1.36 -0.05
CA LEU A 382 21.40 -0.34 0.96
C LEU A 382 21.83 -0.79 2.36
N SER A 383 22.85 -0.16 2.94
CA SER A 383 23.46 -0.64 4.19
C SER A 383 23.38 0.35 5.35
N VAL A 384 23.41 -0.23 6.55
CA VAL A 384 23.58 0.47 7.82
C VAL A 384 25.03 0.36 8.28
N GLY A 385 25.66 1.51 8.53
CA GLY A 385 27.02 1.60 9.07
C GLY A 385 27.21 0.93 10.43
N TYR A 386 28.46 0.80 10.85
CA TYR A 386 28.86 0.18 12.10
C TYR A 386 28.65 1.12 13.29
N ASN A 387 28.33 0.56 14.46
CA ASN A 387 28.08 1.29 15.72
C ASN A 387 27.07 2.45 15.59
N THR A 388 26.15 2.36 14.64
CA THR A 388 25.11 3.36 14.45
C THR A 388 24.02 3.24 15.51
N SER A 389 23.21 4.27 15.65
CA SER A 389 22.00 4.25 16.49
C SER A 389 20.84 4.89 15.78
N ASP A 390 19.65 4.31 15.91
CA ASP A 390 18.41 4.87 15.38
C ASP A 390 18.51 5.06 13.85
N THR A 391 18.44 3.96 13.12
CA THR A 391 18.43 3.97 11.64
C THR A 391 17.14 3.33 11.15
N THR A 392 16.44 3.99 10.21
CA THR A 392 15.17 3.50 9.66
C THR A 392 15.23 3.43 8.14
N PHE A 393 14.96 2.24 7.60
CA PHE A 393 14.61 2.05 6.19
C PHE A 393 13.11 1.83 6.11
N ALA A 394 12.38 2.70 5.42
CA ALA A 394 10.95 2.59 5.22
C ALA A 394 10.60 2.58 3.73
N ASN A 395 9.75 1.66 3.30
CA ASN A 395 9.23 1.63 1.91
C ASN A 395 10.34 1.66 0.84
N CYS A 396 11.54 1.14 1.09
CA CYS A 396 12.64 1.17 0.13
C CYS A 396 12.54 0.03 -0.90
N LEU A 397 13.15 0.21 -2.08
CA LEU A 397 13.30 -0.82 -3.10
C LEU A 397 14.79 -1.10 -3.32
N VAL A 398 15.24 -2.29 -2.92
CA VAL A 398 16.65 -2.69 -2.82
C VAL A 398 16.85 -3.90 -3.72
N ALA A 399 17.38 -3.70 -4.92
CA ALA A 399 17.25 -4.72 -5.96
C ALA A 399 18.46 -4.87 -6.87
N GLU A 400 18.59 -6.07 -7.44
CA GLU A 400 19.55 -6.37 -8.50
C GLU A 400 21.00 -6.09 -8.08
N GLY A 401 21.45 -6.58 -6.93
CA GLY A 401 22.89 -6.61 -6.64
C GLY A 401 23.64 -7.33 -7.78
N LEU A 402 24.78 -6.79 -8.21
CA LEU A 402 25.58 -7.36 -9.30
C LEU A 402 26.47 -8.49 -8.78
N ASP A 403 26.51 -9.61 -9.50
CA ASP A 403 27.23 -10.82 -9.10
C ASP A 403 28.64 -10.97 -9.73
N GLU A 404 29.01 -10.06 -10.64
CA GLU A 404 30.34 -10.01 -11.27
C GLU A 404 31.05 -8.68 -10.94
N PRO A 405 32.41 -8.67 -10.84
CA PRO A 405 33.33 -9.81 -10.95
C PRO A 405 33.50 -10.61 -9.64
N GLU A 406 32.76 -10.28 -8.58
CA GLU A 406 32.81 -10.93 -7.27
C GLU A 406 31.39 -11.37 -6.90
N GLU A 407 31.19 -12.64 -6.50
CA GLU A 407 29.89 -13.23 -6.06
C GLU A 407 29.36 -12.55 -4.79
N ASN A 408 28.92 -11.31 -4.93
CA ASN A 408 28.57 -10.40 -3.84
C ASN A 408 27.27 -9.63 -4.17
N SER A 409 26.34 -10.22 -4.94
CA SER A 409 25.00 -9.65 -5.10
C SER A 409 24.25 -9.66 -3.75
N ASN A 410 24.34 -8.57 -2.98
CA ASN A 410 23.71 -8.49 -1.66
C ASN A 410 22.69 -7.35 -1.50
N GLY A 411 21.67 -7.59 -0.68
CA GLY A 411 20.63 -6.59 -0.38
C GLY A 411 21.10 -5.51 0.59
N SER A 412 21.27 -5.87 1.87
CA SER A 412 21.58 -4.97 2.97
C SER A 412 22.44 -5.63 4.03
N LEU A 413 23.32 -4.83 4.65
CA LEU A 413 24.10 -5.19 5.81
C LEU A 413 23.83 -4.22 6.95
N VAL A 414 23.70 -4.76 8.16
CA VAL A 414 23.64 -4.00 9.40
C VAL A 414 24.96 -4.19 10.14
N GLY A 415 25.77 -3.12 10.17
CA GLY A 415 27.14 -3.11 10.69
C GLY A 415 27.25 -3.54 12.15
N ASN A 416 28.42 -4.05 12.56
CA ASN A 416 28.61 -4.53 13.94
C ASN A 416 28.23 -3.44 14.95
N GLY A 417 27.55 -3.83 16.02
CA GLY A 417 27.20 -2.92 17.10
C GLY A 417 26.10 -1.91 16.79
N ALA A 418 25.53 -1.88 15.58
CA ALA A 418 24.40 -1.00 15.25
C ALA A 418 23.17 -1.33 16.12
N GLN A 419 22.57 -0.30 16.72
CA GLN A 419 21.42 -0.42 17.63
C GLN A 419 20.20 0.31 17.07
N ASN A 420 19.00 -0.13 17.45
CA ASN A 420 17.74 0.50 17.06
C ASN A 420 17.61 0.66 15.54
N VAL A 421 17.78 -0.44 14.80
CA VAL A 421 17.62 -0.45 13.34
C VAL A 421 16.22 -0.95 12.98
N ALA A 422 15.45 -0.18 12.21
CA ALA A 422 14.15 -0.56 11.69
C ALA A 422 14.20 -0.71 10.16
N ILE A 423 13.75 -1.86 9.64
CA ILE A 423 13.57 -2.11 8.21
C ILE A 423 12.09 -2.47 8.01
N LEU A 424 11.33 -1.54 7.44
CA LEU A 424 9.87 -1.55 7.41
C LEU A 424 9.37 -1.41 5.97
N GLY A 425 8.54 -2.33 5.49
CA GLY A 425 7.95 -2.19 4.14
C GLY A 425 8.95 -2.26 2.97
N THR A 426 10.20 -2.66 3.24
CA THR A 426 11.26 -2.68 2.23
C THR A 426 11.11 -3.89 1.31
N VAL A 427 11.32 -3.69 0.02
CA VAL A 427 11.35 -4.75 -0.99
C VAL A 427 12.78 -5.06 -1.37
N TYR A 428 13.21 -6.28 -1.09
CA TYR A 428 14.43 -6.87 -1.60
C TYR A 428 14.09 -7.74 -2.81
N ALA A 429 14.75 -7.53 -3.95
CA ALA A 429 14.43 -8.30 -5.16
C ALA A 429 15.66 -8.62 -6.01
N ALA A 430 15.83 -9.89 -6.38
CA ALA A 430 16.95 -10.35 -7.21
C ALA A 430 18.32 -9.95 -6.62
N ASN A 431 18.45 -10.10 -5.30
CA ASN A 431 19.75 -10.09 -4.61
C ASN A 431 20.03 -11.53 -4.16
N ASN A 432 21.27 -11.99 -4.32
CA ASN A 432 21.64 -13.35 -3.98
C ASN A 432 21.63 -13.61 -2.45
N ASP A 433 22.28 -12.75 -1.66
CA ASP A 433 22.48 -12.92 -0.21
C ASP A 433 22.20 -11.61 0.58
N ARG A 434 22.27 -11.70 1.92
CA ARG A 434 22.15 -10.61 2.90
C ARG A 434 20.89 -9.77 2.66
N ASN A 435 19.72 -10.37 2.86
CA ASN A 435 18.42 -9.68 2.76
C ASN A 435 17.65 -9.66 4.09
N PRO A 436 18.13 -8.99 5.15
CA PRO A 436 19.48 -8.43 5.39
C PRO A 436 20.45 -9.37 6.12
N ARG A 437 21.75 -9.05 6.11
CA ARG A 437 22.72 -9.59 7.10
C ARG A 437 22.79 -8.69 8.33
N LEU A 438 22.53 -9.26 9.48
CA LEU A 438 22.66 -8.63 10.79
C LEU A 438 23.99 -9.04 11.39
N LYS A 439 24.97 -8.13 11.47
CA LYS A 439 26.29 -8.47 12.00
C LYS A 439 26.32 -8.52 13.52
N ASP A 440 27.51 -8.70 14.08
CA ASP A 440 27.72 -9.04 15.48
C ASP A 440 27.18 -7.94 16.39
N ASP A 441 26.52 -8.35 17.48
CA ASP A 441 25.99 -7.47 18.54
C ASP A 441 25.02 -6.36 18.06
N THR A 442 24.25 -6.62 16.99
CA THR A 442 23.24 -5.68 16.45
C THR A 442 21.87 -5.83 17.13
N GLN A 443 21.06 -4.76 17.13
CA GLN A 443 19.65 -4.82 17.55
C GLN A 443 18.74 -4.21 16.47
N SER A 444 17.80 -5.01 15.94
CA SER A 444 16.98 -4.62 14.79
C SER A 444 15.52 -5.09 14.83
N VAL A 445 14.71 -4.51 13.96
CA VAL A 445 13.37 -4.95 13.60
C VAL A 445 13.27 -5.01 12.08
N ILE A 446 12.82 -6.15 11.57
CA ILE A 446 12.51 -6.35 10.15
C ILE A 446 11.04 -6.70 10.08
N ALA A 447 10.23 -5.74 9.63
CA ALA A 447 8.79 -5.89 9.59
C ALA A 447 8.21 -5.61 8.20
N ASN A 448 7.23 -6.43 7.82
CA ASN A 448 6.45 -6.27 6.60
C ASN A 448 7.27 -6.01 5.33
N SER A 449 8.43 -6.64 5.21
CA SER A 449 9.31 -6.56 4.05
C SER A 449 9.06 -7.72 3.09
N ILE A 450 9.37 -7.53 1.80
CA ILE A 450 9.41 -8.60 0.80
C ILE A 450 10.87 -8.98 0.55
N VAL A 451 11.16 -10.27 0.45
CA VAL A 451 12.38 -10.77 -0.20
C VAL A 451 11.97 -11.66 -1.35
N TYR A 452 12.29 -11.25 -2.58
CA TYR A 452 11.94 -11.97 -3.81
C TYR A 452 13.18 -12.41 -4.59
N TYR A 453 13.19 -13.67 -5.02
CA TYR A 453 14.26 -14.24 -5.84
C TYR A 453 15.66 -14.14 -5.21
N PHE A 454 15.94 -15.07 -4.29
CA PHE A 454 17.13 -15.06 -3.45
C PHE A 454 17.64 -16.49 -3.13
N ASP A 455 18.93 -16.62 -2.83
CA ASP A 455 19.52 -17.80 -2.18
C ASP A 455 19.32 -17.67 -0.66
N LYS A 456 19.83 -16.56 -0.10
CA LYS A 456 19.83 -16.30 1.35
C LYS A 456 19.09 -15.02 1.70
N ALA A 457 18.24 -15.16 2.70
CA ALA A 457 17.50 -14.05 3.29
C ALA A 457 18.28 -13.48 4.48
N ILE A 458 17.89 -13.82 5.71
CA ILE A 458 18.44 -13.22 6.91
C ILE A 458 19.62 -14.02 7.43
N TRP A 459 20.75 -13.34 7.65
CA TRP A 459 21.88 -13.89 8.41
C TRP A 459 22.05 -13.14 9.73
N ALA A 460 21.66 -13.76 10.84
CA ALA A 460 21.88 -13.26 12.19
C ALA A 460 23.21 -13.75 12.78
N SER A 461 24.21 -12.88 12.80
CA SER A 461 25.52 -13.14 13.43
C SER A 461 25.44 -13.37 14.94
N PRO A 462 26.52 -13.88 15.58
CA PRO A 462 26.62 -13.95 17.03
C PRO A 462 26.28 -12.60 17.72
N GLY A 463 25.46 -12.65 18.75
CA GLY A 463 25.07 -11.46 19.52
C GLY A 463 23.96 -10.61 18.89
N ALA A 464 23.67 -10.79 17.58
CA ALA A 464 22.57 -10.08 16.92
C ALA A 464 21.21 -10.45 17.56
N GLN A 465 20.36 -9.44 17.78
CA GLN A 465 18.99 -9.58 18.24
C GLN A 465 18.02 -8.93 17.25
N SER A 466 16.96 -9.65 16.83
CA SER A 466 15.99 -9.09 15.88
C SER A 466 14.56 -9.52 16.12
N SER A 467 13.60 -8.65 15.80
CA SER A 467 12.20 -9.02 15.60
C SER A 467 11.92 -9.16 14.10
N VAL A 468 11.53 -10.34 13.65
CA VAL A 468 11.21 -10.67 12.24
C VAL A 468 9.72 -10.93 12.14
N VAL A 469 8.95 -9.92 11.73
CA VAL A 469 7.47 -9.93 11.87
C VAL A 469 6.78 -9.54 10.57
N GLY A 470 5.79 -10.30 10.11
CA GLY A 470 4.96 -9.85 9.00
C GLY A 470 5.60 -9.95 7.62
N ASN A 471 6.77 -10.57 7.43
CA ASN A 471 7.50 -10.50 6.16
C ASN A 471 7.08 -11.59 5.15
N ALA A 472 7.27 -11.32 3.86
CA ALA A 472 7.03 -12.27 2.77
C ALA A 472 8.34 -12.67 2.06
N TYR A 473 8.64 -13.96 2.03
CA TYR A 473 9.80 -14.55 1.37
C TYR A 473 9.33 -15.37 0.17
N LEU A 474 9.56 -14.83 -1.03
CA LEU A 474 8.94 -15.28 -2.28
C LEU A 474 10.02 -15.70 -3.28
N GLY A 475 9.73 -16.68 -4.13
CA GLY A 475 10.62 -16.94 -5.27
C GLY A 475 11.98 -17.56 -4.89
N ARG A 476 12.08 -18.28 -3.77
CA ARG A 476 13.38 -18.78 -3.29
C ARG A 476 13.93 -19.90 -4.20
N PHE A 477 15.16 -19.74 -4.68
CA PHE A 477 15.77 -20.67 -5.65
C PHE A 477 16.84 -21.62 -5.06
N ASP A 478 17.43 -21.29 -3.91
CA ASP A 478 18.31 -22.21 -3.16
C ASP A 478 17.80 -22.39 -1.73
N TRP A 479 17.95 -23.59 -1.19
CA TRP A 479 17.41 -24.01 0.09
C TRP A 479 18.46 -24.66 1.01
N SER A 480 19.74 -24.39 0.75
CA SER A 480 20.88 -24.85 1.54
C SER A 480 20.84 -24.31 2.98
N ASP A 481 20.35 -23.07 3.15
CA ASP A 481 20.20 -22.38 4.44
C ASP A 481 18.72 -22.19 4.87
N ALA A 482 18.49 -21.93 6.15
CA ALA A 482 17.19 -21.47 6.65
C ALA A 482 16.88 -20.03 6.16
N ILE A 483 15.62 -19.58 6.24
CA ILE A 483 15.26 -18.18 5.94
C ILE A 483 15.96 -17.24 6.91
N VAL A 484 15.99 -17.61 8.19
CA VAL A 484 16.81 -16.95 9.22
C VAL A 484 17.90 -17.90 9.66
N LYS A 485 19.14 -17.63 9.26
CA LYS A 485 20.32 -18.43 9.61
C LYS A 485 21.24 -17.73 10.62
N GLY A 486 22.21 -18.49 11.14
CA GLY A 486 23.29 -17.99 11.99
C GLY A 486 23.09 -18.27 13.48
N ASP A 487 23.91 -17.62 14.30
CA ASP A 487 24.05 -17.88 15.74
C ASP A 487 23.44 -16.76 16.61
N GLY A 488 22.74 -15.80 16.00
CA GLY A 488 22.02 -14.73 16.70
C GLY A 488 20.73 -15.21 17.39
N SER A 489 19.97 -14.26 17.92
CA SER A 489 18.69 -14.49 18.59
C SER A 489 17.55 -13.70 17.94
N VAL A 490 16.48 -14.36 17.52
CA VAL A 490 15.40 -13.72 16.78
C VAL A 490 14.03 -14.05 17.34
N TYR A 491 13.13 -13.08 17.37
CA TYR A 491 11.71 -13.32 17.51
C TYR A 491 11.07 -13.42 16.13
N ILE A 492 10.15 -14.36 15.93
CA ILE A 492 9.53 -14.65 14.63
C ILE A 492 8.02 -14.73 14.83
N GLU A 493 7.26 -13.98 14.02
CA GLU A 493 5.80 -13.95 14.06
C GLU A 493 5.27 -13.61 12.66
N ASP A 494 4.21 -14.30 12.24
CA ASP A 494 3.48 -13.99 11.00
C ASP A 494 4.39 -13.75 9.78
N ASN A 495 5.19 -14.74 9.36
CA ASN A 495 5.99 -14.60 8.13
C ASN A 495 5.53 -15.63 7.10
N ILE A 496 5.48 -15.23 5.84
CA ILE A 496 5.07 -16.08 4.71
C ILE A 496 6.31 -16.53 3.94
N VAL A 497 6.33 -17.81 3.55
CA VAL A 497 7.29 -18.35 2.58
C VAL A 497 6.48 -19.02 1.47
N ALA A 498 6.61 -18.53 0.23
CA ALA A 498 5.83 -19.01 -0.89
C ALA A 498 6.65 -19.06 -2.19
N ASP A 499 6.13 -19.82 -3.14
CA ASP A 499 6.62 -19.89 -4.52
C ASP A 499 8.12 -20.16 -4.66
N PRO A 500 8.67 -21.23 -4.05
CA PRO A 500 7.97 -22.31 -3.34
C PRO A 500 7.94 -22.15 -1.81
N GLY A 501 6.97 -22.80 -1.15
CA GLY A 501 6.92 -22.85 0.32
C GLY A 501 8.00 -23.73 0.97
N LEU A 502 8.08 -23.71 2.31
CA LEU A 502 9.14 -24.39 3.08
C LEU A 502 9.25 -25.92 2.85
N ASN A 503 8.16 -26.60 2.49
CA ASN A 503 8.15 -28.05 2.22
C ASN A 503 8.81 -28.91 3.33
N GLY A 504 8.56 -28.57 4.61
CA GLY A 504 9.09 -29.27 5.78
C GLY A 504 10.49 -28.83 6.24
N ARG A 505 11.10 -27.84 5.58
CA ARG A 505 12.35 -27.20 6.00
C ARG A 505 12.11 -26.25 7.18
N THR A 506 13.16 -25.99 7.96
CA THR A 506 13.09 -25.03 9.07
C THR A 506 13.07 -23.60 8.53
N PHE A 507 12.23 -22.75 9.11
CA PHE A 507 12.26 -21.31 8.84
C PHE A 507 13.49 -20.65 9.47
N CYS A 508 13.86 -21.08 10.69
CA CYS A 508 14.94 -20.49 11.47
C CYS A 508 15.91 -21.54 11.98
N SER A 509 17.22 -21.27 11.87
CA SER A 509 18.28 -22.02 12.55
C SER A 509 18.94 -21.23 13.68
N ALA A 510 18.71 -19.92 13.76
CA ALA A 510 19.13 -19.06 14.86
C ALA A 510 18.33 -19.34 16.15
N THR A 511 18.75 -18.77 17.27
CA THR A 511 18.07 -18.93 18.57
C THR A 511 16.73 -18.21 18.55
N GLN A 512 15.61 -18.93 18.65
CA GLN A 512 14.29 -18.29 18.67
C GLN A 512 13.93 -17.78 20.08
N LEU A 513 13.53 -16.52 20.17
CA LEU A 513 13.09 -15.84 21.39
C LEU A 513 11.58 -15.99 21.59
N GLY A 514 11.13 -15.98 22.84
CA GLY A 514 9.70 -16.05 23.20
C GLY A 514 8.96 -14.72 23.16
N SER A 515 9.67 -13.60 22.97
CA SER A 515 9.10 -12.25 22.87
C SER A 515 10.01 -11.35 22.03
N ARG A 516 9.45 -10.32 21.41
CA ARG A 516 10.17 -9.30 20.63
C ARG A 516 11.28 -8.66 21.48
N PRO A 517 12.58 -8.76 21.09
CA PRO A 517 13.67 -8.09 21.82
C PRO A 517 13.69 -6.57 21.59
N LEU A 518 13.08 -6.11 20.50
CA LEU A 518 13.01 -4.71 20.08
C LEU A 518 11.74 -4.49 19.24
N TRP A 519 11.06 -3.36 19.42
CA TRP A 519 9.90 -2.96 18.62
C TRP A 519 9.71 -1.43 18.69
N PRO A 520 9.49 -0.71 17.58
CA PRO A 520 9.17 0.71 17.62
C PRO A 520 7.87 0.98 18.37
N ASN A 521 7.84 2.06 19.16
CA ASN A 521 6.66 2.39 19.95
C ASN A 521 5.49 2.79 19.05
N GLY A 522 4.33 2.16 19.26
CA GLY A 522 3.11 2.47 18.52
C GLY A 522 3.05 1.88 17.10
N LEU A 523 4.08 1.14 16.68
CA LEU A 523 4.04 0.39 15.42
C LEU A 523 3.14 -0.84 15.58
N THR A 524 2.17 -0.98 14.68
CA THR A 524 1.42 -2.22 14.47
C THR A 524 1.95 -2.86 13.18
N ALA A 525 2.22 -4.17 13.21
CA ALA A 525 2.58 -4.86 11.99
C ALA A 525 1.33 -5.10 11.15
N MET A 526 1.44 -4.90 9.83
CA MET A 526 0.45 -5.36 8.88
C MET A 526 0.42 -6.91 8.87
N PRO A 527 -0.73 -7.56 8.61
CA PRO A 527 -0.74 -8.99 8.33
C PRO A 527 0.18 -9.32 7.16
N ALA A 528 0.97 -10.40 7.26
CA ALA A 528 1.89 -10.79 6.18
C ALA A 528 1.22 -11.06 4.84
N THR A 529 -0.07 -11.40 4.85
CA THR A 529 -0.89 -11.61 3.65
C THR A 529 -1.07 -10.34 2.83
N ASP A 530 -1.01 -9.17 3.45
CA ASP A 530 -1.28 -7.89 2.81
C ASP A 530 0.02 -7.21 2.34
N VAL A 531 1.17 -7.73 2.78
CA VAL A 531 2.49 -7.15 2.51
C VAL A 531 2.86 -7.17 1.04
N GLU A 532 2.49 -8.22 0.31
CA GLU A 532 2.81 -8.28 -1.10
C GLU A 532 2.08 -7.18 -1.88
N SER A 533 0.76 -7.08 -1.74
CA SER A 533 -0.04 -6.08 -2.45
C SER A 533 0.39 -4.67 -2.06
N HIS A 534 0.54 -4.40 -0.77
CA HIS A 534 0.98 -3.10 -0.27
C HIS A 534 2.36 -2.71 -0.80
N ASN A 535 3.40 -3.53 -0.59
CA ASN A 535 4.75 -3.10 -0.92
C ASN A 535 4.95 -2.99 -2.44
N LEU A 536 4.25 -3.81 -3.26
CA LEU A 536 4.29 -3.63 -4.72
C LEU A 536 3.60 -2.35 -5.19
N ALA A 537 2.63 -1.85 -4.42
CA ALA A 537 2.00 -0.57 -4.68
C ALA A 537 2.87 0.61 -4.24
N TYR A 538 3.61 0.50 -3.13
CA TYR A 538 4.21 1.67 -2.47
C TYR A 538 5.74 1.67 -2.30
N ALA A 539 6.48 0.56 -2.45
CA ALA A 539 7.93 0.60 -2.18
C ALA A 539 8.75 1.26 -3.30
N GLY A 540 9.78 2.03 -2.97
CA GLY A 540 10.75 2.62 -3.91
C GLY A 540 10.50 4.09 -4.21
N ALA A 541 11.36 4.69 -5.04
CA ALA A 541 11.51 6.13 -5.14
C ALA A 541 10.26 6.91 -5.51
N ARG A 542 9.45 6.43 -6.47
CA ARG A 542 8.19 7.09 -6.79
C ARG A 542 7.16 6.07 -7.28
N PRO A 543 6.32 5.56 -6.38
CA PRO A 543 5.43 4.44 -6.70
C PRO A 543 4.38 4.72 -7.78
N VAL A 544 3.87 5.96 -7.86
CA VAL A 544 2.85 6.33 -8.86
C VAL A 544 3.43 6.62 -10.26
N ASP A 545 4.72 6.93 -10.35
CA ASP A 545 5.42 7.26 -11.59
C ASP A 545 6.81 6.61 -11.67
N ARG A 546 6.83 5.27 -11.53
CA ARG A 546 8.03 4.44 -11.63
C ARG A 546 8.71 4.56 -12.98
N ILE A 547 10.04 4.53 -12.96
CA ILE A 547 10.83 4.34 -14.20
C ILE A 547 10.81 2.87 -14.61
N SER A 548 11.23 2.58 -15.86
CA SER A 548 11.18 1.22 -16.43
C SER A 548 11.91 0.17 -15.60
N HIS A 549 13.03 0.52 -14.97
CA HIS A 549 13.81 -0.39 -14.14
C HIS A 549 13.07 -0.83 -12.88
N GLU A 550 12.51 0.12 -12.13
CA GLU A 550 11.69 -0.18 -10.96
C GLU A 550 10.43 -0.94 -11.34
N GLN A 551 9.73 -0.50 -12.40
CA GLN A 551 8.53 -1.16 -12.88
C GLN A 551 8.81 -2.61 -13.27
N ARG A 552 9.93 -2.88 -13.95
CA ARG A 552 10.35 -4.25 -14.31
C ARG A 552 10.57 -5.12 -13.06
N VAL A 553 11.20 -4.61 -12.02
CA VAL A 553 11.39 -5.36 -10.77
C VAL A 553 10.05 -5.66 -10.09
N ILE A 554 9.15 -4.67 -9.99
CA ILE A 554 7.81 -4.86 -9.45
C ILE A 554 7.01 -5.89 -10.26
N ASP A 555 7.08 -5.81 -11.59
CA ASP A 555 6.40 -6.75 -12.48
C ASP A 555 7.02 -8.16 -12.40
N ASN A 556 8.33 -8.28 -12.20
CA ASN A 556 8.97 -9.57 -11.99
C ASN A 556 8.43 -10.26 -10.72
N ILE A 557 8.26 -9.51 -9.63
CA ILE A 557 7.66 -10.04 -8.39
C ILE A 557 6.21 -10.41 -8.67
N ARG A 558 5.38 -9.44 -9.11
CA ARG A 558 3.93 -9.60 -9.34
C ARG A 558 3.60 -10.79 -10.23
N ASN A 559 4.36 -10.98 -11.32
CA ASN A 559 4.10 -12.01 -12.31
C ASN A 559 4.90 -13.29 -12.07
N ARG A 560 5.69 -13.38 -10.98
CA ARG A 560 6.62 -14.50 -10.70
C ARG A 560 7.49 -14.84 -11.91
N SER A 561 8.09 -13.82 -12.52
CA SER A 561 8.73 -13.95 -13.85
C SER A 561 10.14 -14.56 -13.83
N LEU A 562 10.73 -14.77 -12.65
CA LEU A 562 12.08 -15.33 -12.52
C LEU A 562 12.01 -16.82 -12.19
N ASP A 563 12.82 -17.62 -12.89
CA ASP A 563 12.82 -19.07 -12.76
C ASP A 563 13.55 -19.52 -11.49
N THR A 564 12.81 -20.13 -10.57
CA THR A 564 13.32 -20.63 -9.29
C THR A 564 13.85 -22.05 -9.35
N ASP A 565 13.65 -22.79 -10.45
CA ASP A 565 14.21 -24.14 -10.65
C ASP A 565 15.67 -24.04 -11.16
N VAL A 566 16.53 -23.49 -10.30
CA VAL A 566 17.92 -23.19 -10.65
C VAL A 566 18.80 -24.42 -10.40
N SER A 567 19.43 -24.93 -11.45
CA SER A 567 20.31 -26.11 -11.36
C SER A 567 21.69 -25.81 -10.73
N ASP A 568 22.13 -24.55 -10.82
CA ASP A 568 23.37 -24.05 -10.21
C ASP A 568 23.10 -22.69 -9.56
N PRO A 569 22.79 -22.67 -8.25
CA PRO A 569 22.46 -21.44 -7.52
C PRO A 569 23.53 -20.34 -7.58
N ALA A 570 24.80 -20.71 -7.77
CA ALA A 570 25.90 -19.76 -7.91
C ALA A 570 25.87 -18.99 -9.25
N ASN A 571 25.03 -19.41 -10.20
CA ASN A 571 24.86 -18.77 -11.50
C ASN A 571 23.37 -18.61 -11.82
N ALA A 572 22.58 -18.20 -10.82
CA ALA A 572 21.13 -18.07 -10.96
C ALA A 572 20.79 -17.03 -12.04
N PRO A 573 20.07 -17.40 -13.12
CA PRO A 573 19.90 -16.56 -14.31
C PRO A 573 19.06 -15.30 -14.10
N GLY A 574 18.42 -15.14 -12.94
CA GLY A 574 17.70 -13.92 -12.57
C GLY A 574 18.51 -12.93 -11.73
N ILE A 575 19.75 -13.26 -11.35
CA ILE A 575 20.69 -12.34 -10.72
C ILE A 575 21.58 -11.76 -11.82
N PRO A 576 21.63 -10.44 -12.02
CA PRO A 576 22.45 -9.84 -13.07
C PRO A 576 23.94 -9.89 -12.74
N GLY A 577 24.77 -10.22 -13.74
CA GLY A 577 26.22 -10.08 -13.63
C GLY A 577 26.65 -8.61 -13.73
N ASP A 578 26.08 -7.87 -14.68
CA ASP A 578 26.38 -6.47 -14.96
C ASP A 578 25.11 -5.67 -15.31
N GLU A 579 25.18 -4.33 -15.26
CA GLU A 579 24.02 -3.50 -15.54
C GLU A 579 23.47 -3.65 -16.98
N GLY A 580 24.30 -4.08 -17.93
CA GLY A 580 23.95 -4.28 -19.34
C GLY A 580 22.95 -5.42 -19.55
N GLU A 581 22.98 -6.45 -18.71
CA GLU A 581 22.01 -7.55 -18.73
C GLU A 581 20.58 -7.09 -18.39
N VAL A 582 20.47 -6.00 -17.63
CA VAL A 582 19.22 -5.44 -17.12
C VAL A 582 18.88 -4.07 -17.70
N GLY A 583 19.52 -3.72 -18.83
CA GLY A 583 19.16 -2.58 -19.69
C GLY A 583 20.09 -1.38 -19.63
N GLY A 584 21.16 -1.43 -18.83
CA GLY A 584 22.11 -0.34 -18.61
C GLY A 584 21.50 0.83 -17.83
N TYR A 585 22.32 1.84 -17.53
CA TYR A 585 21.89 3.00 -16.75
C TYR A 585 20.59 3.65 -17.27
N PRO A 586 19.67 4.05 -16.38
CA PRO A 586 18.47 4.77 -16.78
C PRO A 586 18.78 6.04 -17.57
N ASP A 587 18.03 6.28 -18.64
CA ASP A 587 18.06 7.52 -19.44
C ASP A 587 16.63 8.00 -19.68
N HIS A 588 16.01 8.56 -18.63
CA HIS A 588 14.61 9.01 -18.64
C HIS A 588 14.46 10.52 -18.90
N GLY A 589 15.53 11.19 -19.32
CA GLY A 589 15.56 12.62 -19.54
C GLY A 589 15.46 13.40 -18.22
N GLY A 590 14.84 14.58 -18.25
CA GLY A 590 14.67 15.44 -17.09
C GLY A 590 13.90 16.70 -17.43
N SER A 591 13.29 17.34 -16.44
CA SER A 591 12.58 18.60 -16.60
C SER A 591 12.78 19.51 -15.40
N THR A 592 12.36 20.76 -15.53
CA THR A 592 12.43 21.74 -14.43
C THR A 592 11.06 22.30 -14.10
N ARG A 593 10.85 22.59 -12.82
CA ARG A 593 9.64 23.23 -12.27
C ARG A 593 10.04 24.09 -11.07
N SER A 594 9.66 25.35 -11.09
CA SER A 594 9.81 26.21 -9.90
C SER A 594 8.87 25.77 -8.79
N LEU A 595 9.36 25.80 -7.55
CA LEU A 595 8.59 25.44 -6.36
C LEU A 595 8.16 26.69 -5.60
N SER A 596 6.89 26.70 -5.17
CA SER A 596 6.38 27.69 -4.22
C SER A 596 6.55 27.13 -2.80
N VAL A 597 7.77 27.21 -2.27
CA VAL A 597 8.05 26.77 -0.90
C VAL A 597 7.48 27.77 0.10
N PRO A 598 6.63 27.35 1.06
CA PRO A 598 6.01 28.26 2.01
C PRO A 598 7.00 28.75 3.09
N ASP A 599 6.72 29.91 3.67
CA ASP A 599 7.51 30.46 4.79
C ASP A 599 7.20 29.78 6.14
N SER A 600 6.14 28.96 6.21
CA SER A 600 5.72 28.21 7.40
C SER A 600 4.93 26.96 7.01
N GLY A 601 4.91 25.95 7.88
CA GLY A 601 4.28 24.66 7.58
C GLY A 601 5.12 23.80 6.63
N LEU A 602 6.46 23.89 6.71
CA LEU A 602 7.36 23.16 5.83
C LEU A 602 7.17 21.64 5.94
N ARG A 603 6.92 21.11 7.14
CA ARG A 603 6.70 19.67 7.35
C ARG A 603 5.50 19.18 6.56
N ASP A 604 4.34 19.83 6.74
CA ASP A 604 3.11 19.49 6.01
C ASP A 604 3.30 19.63 4.49
N TRP A 605 4.05 20.63 4.05
CA TRP A 605 4.36 20.84 2.64
C TRP A 605 5.21 19.70 2.05
N VAL A 606 6.24 19.24 2.76
CA VAL A 606 7.07 18.09 2.34
C VAL A 606 6.25 16.80 2.32
N ASP A 607 5.39 16.60 3.32
CA ASP A 607 4.50 15.44 3.42
C ASP A 607 3.47 15.40 2.28
N GLN A 608 2.90 16.54 1.88
CA GLN A 608 2.00 16.62 0.72
C GLN A 608 2.71 16.31 -0.60
N TRP A 609 3.97 16.71 -0.76
CA TRP A 609 4.77 16.29 -1.90
C TRP A 609 5.03 14.78 -1.92
N ALA A 610 5.24 14.16 -0.75
CA ALA A 610 5.46 12.72 -0.63
C ALA A 610 4.18 11.98 -1.05
N LEU A 611 3.03 12.37 -0.48
CA LEU A 611 1.72 11.82 -0.86
C LEU A 611 1.45 11.92 -2.37
N ALA A 612 1.79 13.04 -3.00
CA ALA A 612 1.61 13.24 -4.44
C ALA A 612 2.43 12.29 -5.34
N VAL A 613 3.45 11.62 -4.78
CA VAL A 613 4.27 10.62 -5.50
C VAL A 613 4.03 9.20 -5.02
N GLU A 614 3.26 9.02 -3.94
CA GLU A 614 2.90 7.73 -3.34
C GLU A 614 1.47 7.29 -3.69
N GLU A 615 0.53 8.22 -3.81
CA GLU A 615 -0.89 7.94 -4.03
C GLU A 615 -1.40 8.46 -5.38
N SER A 616 -2.03 7.58 -6.15
CA SER A 616 -2.60 7.96 -7.45
C SER A 616 -3.74 8.96 -7.29
N GLY A 617 -3.66 10.11 -7.98
CA GLY A 617 -4.67 11.16 -7.91
C GLY A 617 -4.42 12.22 -6.83
N ALA A 618 -3.45 12.00 -5.92
CA ALA A 618 -2.99 13.05 -5.03
C ALA A 618 -2.30 14.16 -5.84
N SER A 619 -2.67 15.41 -5.56
CA SER A 619 -2.09 16.58 -6.23
C SER A 619 -0.98 17.17 -5.37
N PRO A 620 0.12 17.64 -5.98
CA PRO A 620 1.12 18.39 -5.24
C PRO A 620 0.57 19.72 -4.71
N PRO A 621 1.18 20.27 -3.64
CA PRO A 621 0.72 21.50 -2.97
C PRO A 621 0.84 22.79 -3.80
#